data_AF-A0A6P1AL19-F1
#
_entry.id   AF-A0A6P1AL19-F1
#
_cell.length_a   1.000
_cell.length_b   1.000
_cell.length_c   1.000
_cell.angle_alpha   90.00
_cell.angle_beta   90.00
_cell.angle_gamma   90.00
#
_symmetry.space_group_name_H-M   'P 1'
#
loop_
_entity.id
_entity.type
_entity.pdbx_description
1 polymer ?
#
loop_
_entity_poly.entity_id
_entity_poly.type
_entity_poly.pdbx_seq_one_letter_code
_entity_poly.pdbx_strand_id
1 'polypeptide(L)'
;MKPKIFGHGETSKPSSGYTSQDIIGDLENLMAALGWENAHILGHSWSAKVAAIWATQNPKRFRSLILVDPFFIGKIPPIFKLTFPLLYRVLPLINIWTKLPKDSQC
;
A
#
# COMPACT_ATOMS: atom_id res chain seq x y z
N MET A 1 -8.64 -7.73 14.12
CA MET A 1 -7.89 -6.46 13.93
C MET A 1 -7.31 -6.46 12.51
N LYS A 2 -7.59 -5.47 11.66
CA LYS A 2 -7.07 -5.42 10.28
C LYS A 2 -5.78 -4.60 10.26
N PRO A 3 -4.63 -5.12 9.82
CA PRO A 3 -3.42 -4.32 9.64
C PRO A 3 -3.67 -3.25 8.58
N LYS A 4 -3.34 -1.99 8.90
CA LYS A 4 -3.42 -0.86 7.97
C LYS A 4 -2.01 -0.30 7.77
N ILE A 5 -1.64 -0.05 6.52
CA ILE A 5 -0.36 0.55 6.17
C ILE A 5 -0.33 2.04 6.58
N PHE A 6 0.87 2.57 6.86
CA PHE A 6 1.06 4.01 7.04
C PHE A 6 0.56 4.78 5.80
N GLY A 7 0.04 6.00 6.00
CA GLY A 7 -0.50 6.83 4.91
C GLY A 7 -1.94 6.49 4.44
N HIS A 8 -2.59 5.45 4.97
CA HIS A 8 -3.98 5.08 4.61
C HIS A 8 -4.97 5.23 5.78
N GLY A 9 -6.04 6.00 5.60
CA GLY A 9 -7.08 6.20 6.62
C GLY A 9 -6.57 6.96 7.85
N GLU A 10 -6.80 6.40 9.04
CA GLU A 10 -6.44 7.00 10.35
C GLU A 10 -4.99 6.77 10.78
N THR A 11 -4.19 6.02 10.01
CA THR A 11 -2.77 5.80 10.34
C THR A 11 -1.97 7.09 10.13
N SER A 12 -0.92 7.28 10.93
CA SER A 12 0.02 8.40 10.81
C SER A 12 0.47 8.59 9.35
N LYS A 13 0.55 9.85 8.93
CA LYS A 13 0.92 10.26 7.56
C LYS A 13 2.27 11.01 7.58
N PRO A 14 3.39 10.34 7.90
CA PRO A 14 4.71 10.97 7.82
C PRO A 14 5.03 11.39 6.39
N SER A 15 5.99 12.29 6.21
CA SER A 15 6.43 12.79 4.88
C SER A 15 7.39 11.84 4.15
N SER A 16 7.87 10.80 4.83
CA SER A 16 8.81 9.78 4.34
C SER A 16 8.42 8.39 4.88
N GLY A 17 9.06 7.32 4.41
CA GLY A 17 8.78 5.94 4.89
C GLY A 17 7.79 5.14 4.03
N TYR A 18 7.59 5.51 2.76
CA TYR A 18 6.68 4.82 1.83
C TYR A 18 7.40 4.02 0.75
N THR A 19 8.72 3.78 0.91
CA THR A 19 9.38 2.88 -0.02
C THR A 19 8.86 1.46 0.19
N SER A 20 8.99 0.61 -0.83
CA SER A 20 8.58 -0.79 -0.70
C SER A 20 9.34 -1.48 0.45
N GLN A 21 10.59 -1.09 0.68
CA GLN A 21 11.45 -1.60 1.74
C GLN A 21 10.98 -1.18 3.13
N ASP A 22 10.59 0.10 3.30
CA ASP A 22 10.07 0.59 4.58
C ASP A 22 8.82 -0.20 4.99
N ILE A 23 7.89 -0.37 4.04
CA ILE A 23 6.64 -1.12 4.29
C ILE A 23 6.92 -2.60 4.58
N ILE A 24 7.88 -3.21 3.90
CA ILE A 24 8.29 -4.58 4.21
C ILE A 24 8.86 -4.68 5.62
N GLY A 25 9.67 -3.72 6.04
CA GLY A 25 10.19 -3.64 7.41
C GLY A 25 9.07 -3.57 8.44
N ASP A 26 8.06 -2.74 8.20
CA ASP A 26 6.88 -2.65 9.07
C ASP A 26 6.08 -3.96 9.12
N LEU A 27 5.94 -4.66 7.99
CA LEU A 27 5.27 -5.96 7.93
C LEU A 27 6.06 -7.04 8.70
N GLU A 28 7.39 -7.06 8.60
CA GLU A 28 8.24 -7.96 9.38
C GLU A 28 8.14 -7.67 10.88
N ASN A 29 8.17 -6.39 11.27
CA ASN A 29 7.98 -5.98 12.66
C ASN A 29 6.60 -6.39 13.20
N LEU A 30 5.56 -6.25 12.38
CA LEU A 30 4.21 -6.71 12.72
C LEU A 30 4.15 -8.22 12.90
N MET A 31 4.71 -8.99 11.97
CA MET A 31 4.78 -10.45 12.07
C MET A 31 5.50 -10.88 13.35
N ALA A 32 6.62 -10.23 13.67
CA ALA A 32 7.38 -10.49 14.89
C ALA A 32 6.58 -10.14 16.16
N ALA A 33 5.94 -8.96 16.20
CA ALA A 33 5.14 -8.53 17.33
C ALA A 33 3.93 -9.45 17.60
N LEU A 34 3.40 -10.10 16.56
CA LEU A 34 2.30 -11.06 16.65
C LEU A 34 2.79 -12.51 16.85
N GLY A 35 4.11 -12.75 16.84
CA GLY A 35 4.69 -14.09 16.92
C GLY A 35 4.39 -14.98 15.70
N TRP A 36 4.09 -14.39 14.55
CA TRP A 36 3.77 -15.13 13.33
C TRP A 36 5.06 -15.45 12.56
N GLU A 37 5.34 -16.73 12.42
CA GLU A 37 6.46 -17.19 11.58
C GLU A 37 6.13 -17.05 10.09
N ASN A 38 4.88 -17.35 9.72
CA ASN A 38 4.37 -17.30 8.36
C ASN A 38 2.85 -17.06 8.32
N ALA A 39 2.35 -16.55 7.19
CA ALA A 39 0.93 -16.21 7.01
C ALA A 39 0.46 -16.41 5.56
N HIS A 40 -0.87 -16.49 5.38
CA HIS A 40 -1.50 -16.32 4.07
C HIS A 40 -1.64 -14.83 3.79
N ILE A 41 -0.99 -14.33 2.74
CA ILE A 41 -0.88 -12.90 2.47
C ILE A 41 -1.65 -12.57 1.19
N LEU A 42 -2.56 -11.60 1.29
CA LEU A 42 -3.30 -11.05 0.16
C LEU A 42 -2.86 -9.60 -0.06
N GLY A 43 -2.38 -9.31 -1.27
CA GLY A 43 -2.06 -7.96 -1.71
C GLY A 43 -3.02 -7.51 -2.79
N HIS A 44 -3.48 -6.26 -2.69
CA HIS A 44 -4.34 -5.61 -3.69
C HIS A 44 -3.63 -4.38 -4.29
N SER A 45 -3.73 -4.19 -5.61
CA SER A 45 -3.19 -3.01 -6.30
C SER A 45 -1.69 -2.82 -6.00
N TRP A 46 -1.29 -1.68 -5.44
CA TRP A 46 0.10 -1.42 -5.09
C TRP A 46 0.65 -2.35 -4.00
N SER A 47 -0.16 -2.71 -3.00
CA SER A 47 0.28 -3.64 -1.94
C SER A 47 0.57 -5.05 -2.48
N ALA A 48 -0.03 -5.44 -3.61
CA ALA A 48 0.29 -6.67 -4.32
C ALA A 48 1.72 -6.65 -4.90
N LYS A 49 2.17 -5.50 -5.43
CA LYS A 49 3.56 -5.32 -5.88
C LYS A 49 4.54 -5.43 -4.72
N VAL A 50 4.24 -4.78 -3.59
CA VAL A 50 5.08 -4.85 -2.38
C VAL A 50 5.13 -6.28 -1.85
N ALA A 51 4.00 -6.98 -1.76
CA ALA A 51 3.94 -8.37 -1.31
C ALA A 51 4.73 -9.33 -2.22
N ALA A 52 4.72 -9.10 -3.54
CA ALA A 52 5.54 -9.86 -4.48
C ALA A 52 7.05 -9.62 -4.27
N ILE A 53 7.47 -8.37 -4.03
CA ILE A 53 8.87 -8.05 -3.69
C ILE A 53 9.27 -8.68 -2.36
N TRP A 54 8.39 -8.66 -1.37
CA TRP A 54 8.65 -9.28 -0.07
C TRP A 54 8.82 -10.80 -0.19
N ALA A 55 7.97 -11.46 -0.97
CA ALA A 55 8.04 -12.90 -1.18
C ALA A 55 9.35 -13.36 -1.83
N THR A 56 10.00 -12.53 -2.67
CA THR A 56 11.31 -12.87 -3.23
C THR A 56 12.46 -12.72 -2.23
N GLN A 57 12.31 -11.85 -1.24
CA GLN A 57 13.30 -11.63 -0.19
C GLN A 57 13.17 -12.68 0.92
N ASN A 58 11.94 -12.92 1.41
CA ASN A 58 11.66 -13.77 2.57
C ASN A 58 10.53 -14.79 2.28
N PRO A 59 10.73 -15.76 1.36
CA PRO A 59 9.66 -16.67 0.92
C PRO A 59 9.07 -17.51 2.06
N LYS A 60 9.85 -17.80 3.11
CA LYS A 60 9.41 -18.55 4.29
C LYS A 60 8.27 -17.88 5.07
N ARG A 61 8.09 -16.56 4.92
CA ARG A 61 7.00 -15.82 5.56
C ARG A 61 5.63 -16.10 4.94
N PHE A 62 5.58 -16.73 3.77
CA PHE A 62 4.36 -16.89 2.99
C PHE A 62 3.91 -18.35 2.99
N ARG A 63 2.75 -18.65 3.58
CA ARG A 63 2.04 -19.92 3.36
C ARG A 63 1.33 -19.93 2.00
N SER A 64 0.81 -18.77 1.61
CA SER A 64 0.30 -18.50 0.27
C SER A 64 0.37 -17.00 -0.03
N LEU A 65 0.44 -16.66 -1.30
CA LEU A 65 0.37 -15.29 -1.78
C LEU A 65 -0.78 -15.15 -2.77
N ILE A 66 -1.76 -14.31 -2.46
CA ILE A 66 -2.88 -13.95 -3.33
C ILE A 66 -2.68 -12.52 -3.83
N LEU A 67 -2.70 -12.34 -5.15
CA LEU A 67 -2.51 -11.05 -5.80
C LEU A 67 -3.82 -10.66 -6.49
N VAL A 68 -4.39 -9.52 -6.07
CA VAL A 68 -5.63 -9.00 -6.63
C VAL A 68 -5.33 -7.69 -7.36
N ASP A 69 -5.56 -7.67 -8.67
CA ASP A 69 -5.31 -6.54 -9.56
C ASP A 69 -3.96 -5.84 -9.32
N PRO A 70 -2.84 -6.56 -9.44
CA PRO A 70 -1.55 -6.04 -8.98
C PRO A 70 -1.03 -4.92 -9.87
N PHE A 71 -0.63 -3.81 -9.23
CA PHE A 71 -0.09 -2.66 -9.94
C PHE A 71 1.41 -2.83 -10.21
N PHE A 72 1.74 -3.66 -11.19
CA PHE A 72 3.11 -3.86 -11.65
C PHE A 72 3.50 -2.80 -12.67
N ILE A 73 3.87 -1.61 -12.18
CA ILE A 73 4.65 -0.68 -13.01
C ILE A 73 6.02 -1.33 -13.28
N GLY A 74 6.19 -1.82 -14.51
CA GLY A 74 7.48 -2.05 -15.14
C GLY A 74 8.08 -0.71 -15.57
N LYS A 75 8.33 -0.51 -16.87
CA LYS A 75 8.69 0.82 -17.40
C LYS A 75 7.40 1.60 -17.67
N ILE A 76 7.16 2.68 -16.91
CA ILE A 76 6.12 3.66 -17.26
C ILE A 76 6.47 4.22 -18.65
N PRO A 77 5.59 4.11 -19.67
CA PRO A 77 5.82 4.73 -20.95
C PRO A 77 6.12 6.22 -20.75
N PRO A 78 7.13 6.82 -21.42
CA PRO A 78 7.53 8.21 -21.17
C PRO A 78 6.35 9.20 -21.26
N ILE A 79 5.38 8.91 -22.13
CA ILE A 79 4.18 9.72 -22.30
C ILE A 79 3.31 9.81 -21.04
N PHE A 80 3.27 8.76 -20.22
CA PHE A 80 2.57 8.78 -18.93
C PHE A 80 3.29 9.65 -17.91
N LYS A 81 4.63 9.76 -17.92
CA LYS A 81 5.33 10.70 -17.01
C LYS A 81 4.94 12.16 -17.24
N LEU A 82 4.57 12.51 -18.47
CA LEU A 82 4.18 13.87 -18.85
C LEU A 82 2.69 14.14 -18.59
N THR A 83 1.81 13.18 -18.86
CA THR A 83 0.35 13.38 -18.77
C THR A 83 -0.19 13.15 -17.35
N PHE A 84 0.43 12.27 -16.55
CA PHE A 84 -0.04 11.94 -15.20
C PHE A 84 -0.04 13.12 -14.22
N PRO A 85 1.01 13.99 -14.16
CA PRO A 85 1.00 15.18 -13.30
C PRO A 85 -0.05 16.22 -13.71
N LEU A 86 -0.29 16.36 -15.02
CA LEU A 86 -1.29 17.29 -15.55
C LEU A 86 -2.71 16.80 -15.26
N LEU A 87 -2.96 15.49 -15.43
CA LEU A 87 -4.24 14.84 -15.12
C LEU A 87 -4.58 14.91 -13.63
N TYR A 88 -3.62 14.65 -12.73
CA TYR A 88 -3.84 14.77 -11.28
C TYR A 88 -4.12 16.21 -10.83
N ARG A 89 -3.64 17.20 -11.58
CA ARG A 89 -3.90 18.63 -11.31
C ARG A 89 -5.33 19.05 -11.58
N VAL A 90 -6.03 18.33 -12.48
CA VAL A 90 -7.41 18.63 -12.88
C VAL A 90 -8.44 17.69 -12.27
N LEU A 91 -8.04 16.63 -11.57
CA LEU A 91 -8.96 15.73 -10.84
C LEU A 91 -9.43 16.40 -9.54
N PRO A 92 -10.70 16.81 -9.41
CA PRO A 92 -11.22 17.47 -8.21
C PRO A 92 -11.47 16.50 -7.04
N LEU A 93 -11.03 15.24 -7.14
CA LEU A 93 -11.36 14.15 -6.22
C LEU A 93 -10.82 14.37 -4.80
N ILE A 94 -9.70 15.10 -4.64
CA ILE A 94 -9.15 15.44 -3.31
C ILE A 94 -10.05 16.45 -2.57
N ASN A 95 -10.77 17.32 -3.28
CA ASN A 95 -11.66 18.32 -2.67
C ASN A 95 -13.06 17.79 -2.33
N ILE A 96 -13.40 16.57 -2.77
CA ILE A 96 -14.69 15.95 -2.45
C ILE A 96 -14.64 15.30 -1.06
N TRP A 97 -13.51 14.71 -0.66
CA TRP A 97 -13.33 14.11 0.66
C TRP A 97 -13.23 15.15 1.80
N THR A 98 -12.76 16.36 1.51
CA THR A 98 -12.72 17.47 2.47
C THR A 98 -14.09 18.12 2.72
N LYS A 99 -15.09 17.81 1.88
CA LYS A 99 -16.45 18.36 1.96
C LYS A 99 -17.47 17.47 2.67
N LEU A 100 -17.09 16.28 3.14
CA LEU A 100 -18.00 15.42 3.91
C LEU A 100 -18.16 15.98 5.34
N PRO A 101 -19.40 16.28 5.79
CA PRO A 101 -19.63 16.72 7.16
C PRO A 101 -19.19 15.63 8.13
N LYS A 102 -18.48 16.03 9.18
CA LYS A 102 -17.87 15.14 10.19
C LYS A 102 -18.87 14.60 11.22
N ASP A 103 -20.16 14.65 10.91
CA ASP A 103 -21.23 14.44 11.87
C ASP A 103 -22.12 13.29 11.40
N SER A 104 -21.71 12.05 11.68
CA SER A 104 -22.57 10.84 11.78
C SER A 104 -21.69 9.60 12.01
N GLN A 105 -21.08 9.48 13.19
CA GLN A 105 -20.67 8.19 13.73
C GLN A 105 -21.24 8.10 15.15
N CYS A 106 -22.40 7.43 15.27
CA CYS A 106 -22.78 6.68 16.47
C CYS A 106 -22.24 5.25 16.31
#